data_AF-A0A2U0DI03-F1
#
_entry.id   AF-A0A2U0DI03-F1
#
_cell.length_a   1.000
_cell.length_b   1.000
_cell.length_c   1.000
_cell.angle_alpha   90.00
_cell.angle_beta   90.00
_cell.angle_gamma   90.00
#
_symmetry.space_group_name_H-M   'P 1'
#
loop_
_entity.id
_entity.type
_entity.pdbx_description
1 polymer ?
#
loop_
_entity_poly.entity_id
_entity_poly.type
_entity_poly.pdbx_seq_one_letter_code
_entity_poly.pdbx_strand_id
1 'polypeptide(L)'
;MTNKPMTAKDVARIMSETAKANGGMIPKESFAARAQRILAKKPMTAADVARIKSATSKAHGGIIPKGSFAARAESELAKKTKK
;
A
#
# COMPACT_ATOMS: atom_id res chain seq x y z
N MET A 1 11.50 -10.69 16.81
CA MET A 1 10.55 -9.58 17.04
C MET A 1 9.41 -9.68 16.03
N THR A 2 8.23 -10.12 16.45
CA THR A 2 7.04 -10.18 15.60
C THR A 2 6.47 -8.76 15.46
N ASN A 3 6.69 -8.14 14.30
CA ASN A 3 6.14 -6.81 14.01
C ASN A 3 4.61 -6.90 13.91
N LYS A 4 3.91 -6.52 14.99
CA LYS A 4 2.46 -6.45 15.00
C LYS A 4 2.03 -5.34 14.03
N PRO A 5 1.12 -5.60 13.08
CA PRO A 5 0.61 -4.57 12.20
C PRO A 5 -0.14 -3.52 13.02
N MET A 6 0.13 -2.25 12.73
CA MET A 6 -0.55 -1.11 13.34
C MET A 6 -2.05 -1.18 13.06
N THR A 7 -2.88 -1.10 14.09
CA THR A 7 -4.34 -1.21 13.92
C THR A 7 -4.98 0.17 13.66
N ALA A 8 -6.19 0.19 13.10
CA ALA A 8 -6.94 1.43 12.90
C ALA A 8 -7.13 2.22 14.21
N LYS A 9 -7.33 1.52 15.33
CA LYS A 9 -7.45 2.12 16.66
C LYS A 9 -6.16 2.78 17.11
N ASP A 10 -5.01 2.15 16.81
CA ASP A 10 -3.70 2.72 17.15
C ASP A 10 -3.41 3.97 16.31
N VAL A 11 -3.74 3.95 15.02
CA VAL A 11 -3.61 5.12 14.13
C VAL A 11 -4.47 6.28 14.64
N ALA A 12 -5.72 6.01 15.03
CA ALA A 12 -6.62 7.05 15.56
C ALA A 12 -6.07 7.69 16.85
N ARG A 13 -5.48 6.88 17.75
CA ARG A 13 -4.86 7.38 18.98
C ARG A 13 -3.70 8.33 18.67
N ILE A 14 -2.78 7.90 17.80
CA ILE A 14 -1.60 8.67 17.41
C ILE A 14 -1.97 9.97 16.69
N MET A 15 -3.01 9.94 15.86
CA MET A 15 -3.56 11.14 15.23
C MET A 15 -4.11 12.13 16.26
N SER A 16 -4.88 11.66 17.25
CA SER A 16 -5.44 12.53 18.28
C SER A 16 -4.35 13.19 19.12
N GLU A 17 -3.33 12.44 19.53
CA GLU A 17 -2.19 12.98 20.27
C GLU A 17 -1.41 14.01 19.46
N THR A 18 -1.14 13.71 18.18
CA THR A 18 -0.46 14.65 17.28
C THR A 18 -1.28 15.91 17.07
N ALA A 19 -2.59 15.78 16.85
CA ALA A 19 -3.49 16.92 16.70
C ALA A 19 -3.52 17.78 17.98
N LYS A 20 -3.63 17.17 19.16
CA LYS A 20 -3.59 17.89 20.45
C LYS A 20 -2.29 18.67 20.63
N ALA A 21 -1.15 18.08 20.27
CA ALA A 21 0.16 18.73 20.37
C ALA A 21 0.34 19.89 19.38
N ASN A 22 -0.41 19.91 18.26
CA ASN A 22 -0.27 20.88 17.18
C ASN A 22 -1.55 21.73 17.00
N GLY A 23 -2.30 22.00 18.07
CA GLY A 23 -3.46 22.91 18.02
C GLY A 23 -4.59 22.45 17.09
N GLY A 24 -4.78 21.14 16.94
CA GLY A 24 -5.76 20.51 16.06
C GLY A 24 -5.24 20.16 14.66
N MET A 25 -4.00 20.54 14.31
CA MET A 25 -3.41 20.22 13.01
C MET A 25 -2.64 18.91 13.01
N ILE A 26 -2.66 18.18 11.89
CA ILE A 26 -1.77 17.04 11.66
C ILE A 26 -0.82 17.41 10.52
N PRO A 27 0.48 17.66 10.80
CA PRO A 27 1.44 17.97 9.75
C PRO A 27 1.55 16.83 8.73
N LYS A 28 1.64 17.16 7.43
CA LYS A 28 1.67 16.17 6.33
C LYS A 28 2.85 15.19 6.43
N GLU A 29 3.95 15.63 7.02
CA GLU A 29 5.16 14.80 7.18
C GLU A 29 5.26 14.13 8.56
N SER A 30 4.28 14.37 9.44
CA SER A 30 4.23 13.74 10.75
C SER A 30 4.06 12.22 10.66
N PHE A 31 4.47 11.55 11.73
CA PHE A 31 4.27 10.11 11.87
C PHE A 31 2.79 9.71 11.77
N ALA A 32 1.87 10.50 12.35
CA ALA A 32 0.43 10.26 12.24
C ALA A 32 -0.07 10.25 10.79
N ALA A 33 0.39 11.22 9.97
CA ALA A 33 0.04 11.26 8.55
C ALA A 33 0.61 10.06 7.78
N ARG A 34 1.82 9.59 8.11
CA ARG A 34 2.40 8.38 7.51
C ARG A 34 1.63 7.12 7.91
N ALA A 35 1.28 7.00 9.19
CA ALA A 35 0.48 5.89 9.72
C ALA A 35 -0.88 5.80 9.01
N GLN A 36 -1.55 6.94 8.79
CA GLN A 36 -2.79 7.00 8.01
C GLN A 36 -2.62 6.43 6.60
N ARG A 37 -1.56 6.84 5.90
CA ARG A 37 -1.31 6.41 4.52
C ARG A 37 -1.12 4.90 4.45
N ILE A 38 -0.46 4.31 5.43
CA ILE A 38 -0.27 2.86 5.51
C ILE A 38 -1.61 2.16 5.72
N LEU A 39 -2.47 2.66 6.62
CA LEU A 39 -3.80 2.10 6.86
C LEU A 39 -4.72 2.23 5.63
N ALA A 40 -4.67 3.38 4.95
CA ALA A 40 -5.46 3.64 3.75
C ALA A 40 -4.93 2.89 2.51
N LYS A 41 -3.71 2.36 2.56
CA LYS A 41 -3.11 1.61 1.46
C LYS A 41 -3.80 0.26 1.32
N LYS A 42 -4.75 0.19 0.39
CA LYS A 42 -5.41 -1.06 0.02
C LYS A 42 -4.36 -2.04 -0.55
N PRO A 43 -4.32 -3.29 -0.08
CA PRO A 43 -3.47 -4.30 -0.68
C PRO A 43 -3.92 -4.54 -2.11
N MET A 44 -2.97 -4.63 -3.03
CA MET A 44 -3.23 -5.05 -4.40
C MET A 44 -3.83 -6.45 -4.43
N THR A 45 -4.98 -6.61 -5.08
CA THR A 45 -5.68 -7.90 -5.19
C THR A 45 -5.26 -8.67 -6.45
N ALA A 46 -5.55 -9.97 -6.50
CA ALA A 46 -5.31 -10.78 -7.69
C ALA A 46 -6.07 -10.25 -8.92
N ALA A 47 -7.29 -9.73 -8.72
CA ALA A 47 -8.07 -9.10 -9.78
C ALA A 47 -7.40 -7.82 -10.30
N ASP A 48 -6.83 -6.99 -9.41
CA ASP A 48 -6.10 -5.80 -9.81
C ASP A 48 -4.86 -6.16 -10.64
N VAL A 49 -4.12 -7.18 -10.21
CA VAL A 49 -2.94 -7.69 -10.93
C VAL A 49 -3.33 -8.19 -12.32
N ALA A 50 -4.39 -8.99 -12.44
CA ALA A 50 -4.87 -9.48 -13.73
C ALA A 50 -5.25 -8.36 -14.70
N ARG A 51 -5.91 -7.30 -14.19
CA ARG A 51 -6.26 -6.12 -15.01
C ARG A 51 -5.01 -5.37 -15.47
N ILE A 52 -4.05 -5.14 -14.58
CA ILE A 52 -2.78 -4.47 -14.91
C ILE A 52 -1.98 -5.31 -15.92
N LYS A 53 -1.91 -6.62 -15.71
CA LYS A 53 -1.31 -7.59 -16.63
C LYS A 53 -1.90 -7.47 -18.04
N SER A 54 -3.24 -7.51 -18.13
CA SER A 54 -3.95 -7.43 -19.41
C SER A 54 -3.70 -6.10 -20.13
N ALA A 55 -3.79 -4.98 -19.41
CA ALA A 55 -3.56 -3.66 -19.99
C ALA A 55 -2.12 -3.51 -20.51
N THR A 56 -1.12 -3.93 -19.72
CA THR A 56 0.29 -3.90 -20.13
C THR A 56 0.55 -4.81 -21.32
N SER A 57 0.04 -6.05 -21.29
CA SER A 57 0.19 -6.99 -22.41
C SER A 57 -0.38 -6.43 -23.71
N LYS A 58 -1.59 -5.85 -23.68
CA LYS A 58 -2.21 -5.20 -24.85
C LYS A 58 -1.36 -4.04 -25.40
N ALA A 59 -0.81 -3.21 -24.51
CA ALA A 59 0.04 -2.08 -24.91
C ALA A 59 1.38 -2.50 -25.54
N HIS A 60 1.85 -3.72 -25.27
CA HIS A 60 3.14 -4.24 -25.74
C HIS A 60 2.97 -5.47 -26.66
N GLY A 61 1.87 -5.55 -27.42
CA GLY A 61 1.70 -6.58 -28.45
C GLY A 61 1.59 -8.00 -27.91
N GLY A 62 0.99 -8.17 -26.74
CA GLY A 62 0.83 -9.46 -26.06
C GLY A 62 1.92 -9.77 -25.03
N ILE A 63 3.02 -9.00 -24.99
CA ILE A 63 4.17 -9.28 -24.13
C ILE A 63 4.11 -8.44 -22.85
N ILE A 64 4.64 -8.97 -21.74
CA ILE A 64 4.86 -8.18 -20.53
C ILE A 64 6.36 -7.98 -20.36
N PRO A 65 6.86 -6.74 -20.53
CA PRO A 65 8.28 -6.48 -20.38
C PRO A 65 8.77 -6.83 -18.98
N LYS A 66 9.95 -7.47 -18.90
CA LYS A 66 10.62 -7.71 -17.63
C LYS A 66 10.94 -6.37 -16.95
N GLY A 67 10.70 -6.29 -15.65
CA GLY A 67 10.88 -5.05 -14.88
C GLY A 67 9.74 -4.04 -14.98
N SER A 68 8.73 -4.28 -15.84
CA SER A 68 7.52 -3.47 -15.86
C SER A 68 6.75 -3.53 -14.55
N PHE A 69 5.87 -2.55 -14.33
CA PHE A 69 5.00 -2.53 -13.15
C PHE A 69 4.14 -3.80 -13.04
N ALA A 70 3.60 -4.31 -14.17
CA ALA A 70 2.83 -5.56 -14.18
C ALA A 70 3.66 -6.77 -13.73
N ALA A 71 4.90 -6.91 -14.22
CA ALA A 71 5.78 -7.99 -13.79
C ALA A 71 6.13 -7.91 -12.30
N ARG A 72 6.33 -6.69 -11.76
CA ARG A 72 6.56 -6.47 -10.33
C ARG A 72 5.31 -6.80 -9.49
N ALA A 73 4.14 -6.36 -9.94
CA ALA A 73 2.87 -6.63 -9.29
C ALA A 73 2.59 -8.14 -9.16
N GLU A 74 2.84 -8.91 -10.23
CA GLU A 74 2.73 -10.37 -10.20
C GLU A 74 3.69 -11.01 -9.22
N SER A 75 4.96 -10.57 -9.20
CA SER A 75 5.96 -11.08 -8.26
C SER A 75 5.55 -10.84 -6.81
N GLU A 76 5.06 -9.63 -6.49
CA GLU A 76 4.60 -9.29 -5.14
C GLU A 76 3.35 -10.08 -4.72
N LEU A 77 2.42 -10.32 -5.65
CA LEU A 77 1.28 -11.20 -5.39
C LEU A 77 1.72 -12.63 -5.09
N ALA A 78 2.62 -13.18 -5.91
CA ALA A 78 3.14 -14.54 -5.73
C ALA A 78 3.88 -14.72 -4.39
N LYS A 79 4.59 -13.70 -3.91
CA LYS A 79 5.21 -13.69 -2.58
C LYS A 79 4.18 -13.70 -1.46
N LYS A 80 3.06 -12.99 -1.63
CA LYS A 80 1.96 -12.97 -0.65
C LYS A 80 1.22 -14.30 -0.56
N THR A 81 1.07 -15.02 -1.67
CA THR A 81 0.40 -16.33 -1.69
C THR A 81 1.31 -17.48 -1.27
N LYS A 82 2.64 -17.29 -1.26
CA LYS A 82 3.63 -18.28 -0.80
C LYS A 82 3.91 -18.25 0.70
N LYS A 83 3.21 -17.42 1.45
CA LYS A 83 3.39 -17.23 2.90
C LYS A 83 2.24 -17.87 3.65
#